data_AF-A0A454CTC3-F1
#
_entry.id   AF-A0A454CTC3-F1
#
_cell.length_a   1.000
_cell.length_b   1.000
_cell.length_c   1.000
_cell.angle_alpha   90.00
_cell.angle_beta   90.00
_cell.angle_gamma   90.00
#
_symmetry.space_group_name_H-M   'P 1'
#
loop_
_entity.id
_entity.type
_entity.pdbx_description
1 polymer ?
#
loop_
_entity_poly.entity_id
_entity_poly.type
_entity_poly.pdbx_seq_one_letter_code
_entity_poly.pdbx_strand_id
1 'polypeptide(L)' 'MLITEHGKPSAYLVDVDDYEFMQNRLAILEGIARGERALADGKVVSHDEAKDKMSKWLK' A
#
# COMPACT_ATOMS: atom_id res chain seq x y z
N MET A 1 23.59 -4.25 -2.30
CA MET A 1 24.86 -4.84 -1.80
C MET A 1 24.64 -5.40 -0.40
N LEU A 2 25.09 -6.63 -0.11
CA LEU A 2 24.98 -7.20 1.24
C LEU A 2 26.16 -6.71 2.11
N ILE A 3 25.85 -6.17 3.28
CA ILE A 3 26.82 -5.82 4.31
C ILE A 3 26.81 -6.93 5.36
N THR A 4 27.98 -7.51 5.63
CA THR A 4 28.14 -8.58 6.62
C THR A 4 28.99 -8.14 7.80
N GLU A 5 28.60 -8.53 9.01
CA GLU A 5 29.40 -8.38 10.22
C GLU A 5 29.78 -9.78 10.74
N HIS A 6 31.08 -10.01 10.97
CA HIS A 6 31.61 -11.34 11.35
C HIS A 6 31.16 -12.49 10.42
N GLY A 7 30.98 -12.21 9.12
CA GLY A 7 30.52 -13.17 8.12
C GLY A 7 29.00 -13.45 8.13
N LYS A 8 28.23 -12.75 8.96
CA LYS A 8 26.76 -12.85 9.00
C LYS A 8 26.14 -11.67 8.24
N PRO A 9 25.09 -11.88 7.42
CA PRO A 9 24.31 -10.81 6.83
C PRO A 9 23.77 -9.86 7.91
N SER A 10 24.12 -8.58 7.86
CA SER A 10 23.68 -7.57 8.83
C SER A 10 22.80 -6.49 8.20
N ALA A 11 23.02 -6.15 6.93
CA ALA A 11 22.18 -5.18 6.22
C ALA A 11 22.25 -5.36 4.69
N TYR A 12 21.25 -4.81 4.00
CA TYR A 12 21.29 -4.65 2.54
C TYR A 12 21.31 -3.16 2.23
N LEU A 13 22.37 -2.72 1.56
CA LEU A 13 22.41 -1.38 0.97
C LEU A 13 21.63 -1.43 -0.35
N VAL A 14 20.62 -0.57 -0.45
CA VAL A 14 19.77 -0.37 -1.62
C VAL A 14 19.85 1.11 -1.99
N ASP A 15 19.72 1.42 -3.27
CA ASP A 15 19.57 2.80 -3.72
C ASP A 15 18.30 3.43 -3.12
N VAL A 16 18.36 4.73 -2.81
CA VAL A 16 17.23 5.41 -2.16
C VAL A 16 16.01 5.48 -3.06
N ASP A 17 16.19 5.71 -4.36
CA ASP A 17 15.10 5.82 -5.32
C ASP A 17 14.43 4.45 -5.51
N ASP A 18 15.24 3.37 -5.58
CA ASP A 18 14.73 2.00 -5.65
C ASP A 18 13.93 1.62 -4.39
N TYR A 19 14.42 2.03 -3.21
CA TYR A 19 13.72 1.79 -1.95
C TYR A 19 12.38 2.52 -1.91
N GLU A 20 12.36 3.81 -2.25
CA GLU A 20 11.12 4.59 -2.30
C GLU A 20 10.13 4.05 -3.32
N PHE A 21 10.61 3.63 -4.50
CA PHE A 21 9.78 2.98 -5.51
C PHE A 21 9.15 1.69 -4.98
N MET A 22 9.92 0.85 -4.28
CA MET A 22 9.41 -0.36 -3.66
C MET A 22 8.37 -0.04 -2.58
N GLN A 23 8.61 0.95 -1.71
CA GLN A 23 7.65 1.36 -0.68
C GLN A 23 6.33 1.84 -1.30
N ASN A 24 6.41 2.68 -2.34
CA ASN A 24 5.23 3.14 -3.07
C ASN A 24 4.45 1.98 -3.69
N ARG A 25 5.15 1.03 -4.31
CA ARG A 25 4.52 -0.17 -4.88
C ARG A 25 3.83 -1.01 -3.82
N LEU A 26 4.46 -1.21 -2.65
CA LEU A 26 3.86 -1.95 -1.54
C LEU A 26 2.60 -1.25 -1.03
N ALA A 27 2.63 0.06 -0.84
CA ALA A 27 1.46 0.83 -0.40
C ALA A 27 0.25 0.68 -1.34
N ILE A 28 0.50 0.69 -2.66
CA ILE A 28 -0.54 0.45 -3.67
C ILE A 28 -1.10 -0.96 -3.55
N LEU A 29 -0.23 -1.98 -3.49
CA LEU A 29 -0.65 -3.38 -3.39
C LEU A 29 -1.45 -3.66 -2.12
N GLU A 30 -1.08 -3.05 -0.99
CA GLU A 30 -1.87 -3.14 0.23
C GLU A 30 -3.25 -2.49 0.08
N GLY A 31 -3.33 -1.34 -0.61
CA GLY A 31 -4.60 -0.69 -0.93
C GLY A 31 -5.51 -1.60 -1.77
N ILE A 32 -4.95 -2.25 -2.79
CA ILE A 32 -5.66 -3.20 -3.64
C ILE A 32 -6.14 -4.41 -2.82
N ALA A 33 -5.25 -5.03 -2.04
CA ALA A 33 -5.58 -6.20 -1.23
C ALA A 33 -6.69 -5.88 -0.20
N ARG A 34 -6.67 -4.68 0.40
CA ARG A 34 -7.76 -4.21 1.28
C ARG A 34 -9.08 -4.06 0.51
N GLY A 35 -9.03 -3.51 -0.70
CA GLY A 35 -10.20 -3.37 -1.58
C GLY A 35 -10.78 -4.73 -1.99
N GLU A 36 -9.95 -5.67 -2.41
CA GLU A 36 -10.36 -7.04 -2.75
C GLU A 36 -11.03 -7.74 -1.57
N ARG A 37 -10.46 -7.59 -0.37
CA ARG A 37 -11.07 -8.13 0.85
C ARG A 37 -12.39 -7.47 1.19
N ALA A 38 -12.50 -6.16 1.06
CA ALA A 38 -13.75 -5.44 1.29
C ALA A 38 -14.85 -5.92 0.33
N LEU A 39 -14.51 -6.19 -0.92
CA LEU A 39 -15.43 -6.77 -1.90
C LEU A 39 -15.89 -8.18 -1.48
N ALA A 40 -14.95 -9.05 -1.11
CA ALA A 40 -15.26 -10.42 -0.65
C ALA A 40 -16.13 -10.44 0.61
N ASP A 41 -15.90 -9.51 1.53
CA ASP A 41 -16.66 -9.37 2.78
C ASP A 41 -18.01 -8.62 2.59
N GLY A 42 -18.33 -8.16 1.37
CA GLY A 42 -19.52 -7.35 1.10
C GLY A 42 -19.49 -5.93 1.71
N LYS A 43 -18.32 -5.44 2.12
CA LYS A 43 -18.09 -4.11 2.70
C LYS A 43 -17.92 -3.05 1.61
N VAL A 44 -18.89 -2.99 0.69
CA VAL A 44 -18.94 -2.05 -0.43
C VAL A 44 -20.23 -1.24 -0.37
N VAL A 45 -20.24 -0.09 -1.03
CA VAL A 45 -21.44 0.74 -1.21
C VAL A 45 -21.59 1.06 -2.68
N SER A 46 -22.82 1.36 -3.08
CA SER A 46 -23.09 1.89 -4.42
C SER A 46 -22.46 3.27 -4.61
N HIS A 47 -22.33 3.68 -5.87
CA HIS A 47 -21.80 4.99 -6.23
C HIS A 47 -22.64 6.14 -5.66
N ASP A 48 -23.96 6.00 -5.66
CA ASP A 48 -24.86 7.04 -5.14
C ASP A 48 -24.74 7.17 -3.62
N GLU A 49 -24.67 6.05 -2.89
CA GLU A 49 -24.39 6.06 -1.44
C GLU A 49 -23.01 6.66 -1.13
N ALA A 50 -22.00 6.40 -1.96
CA ALA A 50 -20.68 6.99 -1.79
C ALA A 50 -20.70 8.52 -1.96
N LYS A 51 -21.40 9.03 -2.99
CA LYS A 51 -21.57 10.47 -3.20
C LYS A 51 -22.28 11.14 -2.05
N ASP A 52 -23.35 10.53 -1.54
CA ASP A 52 -24.11 11.07 -0.40
C ASP A 52 -23.23 11.14 0.86
N LYS A 53 -22.51 10.06 1.18
CA LYS A 53 -21.57 10.01 2.32
C LYS A 53 -20.44 11.03 2.21
N MET A 54 -19.96 11.30 1.00
CA MET A 54 -18.84 12.20 0.73
C MET A 54 -19.25 13.66 0.46
N SER A 55 -20.55 13.95 0.46
CA SER A 55 -21.14 15.26 0.12
C SER A 55 -20.58 16.45 0.90
N LYS A 56 -20.06 16.23 2.11
CA LYS A 56 -19.42 17.27 2.93
C LYS A 56 -18.06 17.72 2.40
N TRP A 57 -17.35 16.86 1.68
CA TRP A 57 -15.97 17.10 1.21
C TRP A 57 -15.86 17.29 -0.29
N LEU A 58 -16.84 16.84 -1.08
CA LEU A 58 -16.83 16.88 -2.55
C LEU A 58 -17.67 18.04 -3.13
N LYS A 59 -17.77 19.17 -2.44
CA LYS A 59 -18.46 20.38 -2.97
C LYS A 59 -17.71 20.99 -4.14
#